data_AF-A0A2G6F0Y6-F1
#
_entry.id   AF-A0A2G6F0Y6-F1
#
_cell.length_a   1.000
_cell.length_b   1.000
_cell.length_c   1.000
_cell.angle_alpha   90.00
_cell.angle_beta   90.00
_cell.angle_gamma   90.00
#
_symmetry.space_group_name_H-M   'P 1'
#
loop_
_entity.id
_entity.type
_entity.pdbx_description
1 polymer ?
#
loop_
_entity_poly.entity_id
_entity_poly.type
_entity_poly.pdbx_seq_one_letter_code
_entity_poly.pdbx_strand_id
1 'polypeptide(L)'
;MNFRSMFRFRKPTRFHYTPRFYKGIEDDNVYKFKSQYRKDEVGKNYNDYRGNWQEDRKAMRTRANYAVNLRLIIIIAILVFIALYIIDFDLSIFKLKR
;
A
#
# COMPACT_ATOMS: atom_id res chain seq x y z
N MET A 1 32.45 2.94 -1.11
CA MET A 1 31.78 2.39 -2.31
C MET A 1 30.67 1.45 -1.84
N ASN A 2 29.41 1.69 -2.22
CA ASN A 2 28.25 1.00 -1.63
C ASN A 2 28.05 -0.37 -2.30
N PHE A 3 28.46 -1.45 -1.63
CA PHE A 3 28.48 -2.83 -2.17
C PHE A 3 27.11 -3.34 -2.67
N ARG A 4 26.01 -2.73 -2.22
CA ARG A 4 24.64 -3.10 -2.63
C ARG A 4 24.30 -2.76 -4.08
N SER A 5 25.03 -1.85 -4.75
CA SER A 5 24.69 -1.46 -6.13
C SER A 5 25.29 -2.36 -7.21
N MET A 6 26.34 -3.14 -6.89
CA MET A 6 27.07 -3.95 -7.89
C MET A 6 26.24 -5.12 -8.43
N PHE A 7 25.30 -5.65 -7.64
CA PHE A 7 24.42 -6.77 -8.06
C PHE A 7 23.02 -6.32 -8.48
N ARG A 8 22.79 -5.02 -8.67
CA ARG A 8 21.45 -4.53 -9.01
C ARG A 8 21.25 -4.59 -10.53
N PHE A 9 20.56 -5.63 -10.98
CA PHE A 9 20.11 -5.71 -12.37
C PHE A 9 19.27 -4.49 -12.76
N ARG A 10 19.51 -3.96 -13.97
CA ARG A 10 18.66 -2.94 -14.56
C ARG A 10 17.26 -3.52 -14.71
N LYS A 11 16.26 -2.82 -14.17
CA LYS A 11 14.87 -3.24 -14.35
C LYS A 11 14.51 -3.12 -15.84
N PRO A 12 13.82 -4.12 -16.42
CA PRO A 12 13.35 -4.02 -17.79
C PRO A 12 12.42 -2.82 -17.94
N THR A 13 12.53 -2.11 -19.05
CA THR A 13 11.57 -1.07 -19.43
C THR A 13 10.21 -1.72 -19.66
N ARG A 14 9.14 -1.08 -19.18
CA ARG A 14 7.78 -1.55 -19.44
C ARG A 14 7.31 -0.99 -20.77
N PHE A 15 6.74 -1.85 -21.60
CA PHE A 15 6.06 -1.43 -22.82
C PHE A 15 4.60 -1.09 -22.46
N HIS A 16 4.17 0.14 -22.74
CA HIS A 16 2.77 0.52 -22.57
C HIS A 16 2.04 0.20 -23.87
N TYR A 17 1.07 -0.72 -23.81
CA TYR A 17 0.19 -1.00 -24.94
C TYR A 17 -1.09 -0.17 -24.81
N THR A 18 -1.39 0.63 -25.81
CA THR A 18 -2.68 1.32 -25.97
C THR A 18 -3.50 0.54 -27.00
N PRO A 19 -4.71 0.06 -26.66
CA PRO A 19 -5.58 -0.60 -27.62
C PRO A 19 -5.89 0.33 -28.80
N ARG A 20 -5.98 -0.22 -30.03
CA ARG A 20 -6.21 0.55 -31.27
C ARG A 20 -7.42 1.50 -31.22
N PHE A 21 -8.49 1.11 -30.53
CA PHE A 21 -9.72 1.89 -30.41
C PHE A 21 -9.83 2.69 -29.10
N TYR A 22 -8.80 2.64 -28.26
CA TYR A 22 -8.79 3.31 -26.98
C TYR A 22 -8.21 4.72 -27.13
N LYS A 23 -9.07 5.74 -27.00
CA LYS A 23 -8.68 7.17 -26.96
C LYS A 23 -8.04 7.50 -25.60
N GLY A 24 -6.89 6.89 -25.33
CA GLY A 24 -6.36 6.78 -23.96
C GLY A 24 -5.52 7.91 -23.43
N ILE A 25 -5.14 8.85 -24.28
CA ILE A 25 -4.31 10.00 -23.90
C ILE A 25 -4.76 11.11 -24.85
N GLU A 26 -5.59 12.03 -24.38
CA GLU A 26 -5.71 13.32 -25.05
C GLU A 26 -4.33 13.97 -24.94
N ASP A 27 -3.63 14.10 -26.07
CA ASP A 27 -2.34 14.77 -26.11
C ASP A 27 -2.64 16.26 -25.93
N ASP A 28 -2.67 16.70 -24.68
CA ASP A 28 -3.06 18.06 -24.25
C ASP A 28 -2.18 19.17 -24.85
N ASN A 29 -1.19 18.83 -25.66
CA ASN A 29 -0.25 19.76 -26.26
C ASN A 29 -0.05 19.48 -27.76
N VAL A 30 -0.73 20.29 -28.58
CA VAL A 30 -0.73 20.25 -30.05
C VAL A 30 0.67 20.47 -30.65
N TYR A 31 1.59 21.08 -29.90
CA TYR A 31 2.92 21.45 -30.37
C TYR A 31 4.05 20.51 -29.91
N LYS A 32 3.71 19.38 -29.28
CA LYS A 32 4.72 18.48 -28.72
C LYS A 32 5.26 17.53 -29.80
N PHE A 33 6.39 17.87 -30.40
CA PHE A 33 7.13 16.97 -31.29
C PHE A 33 7.67 15.76 -30.50
N LYS A 34 6.93 14.64 -30.49
CA LYS A 34 7.37 13.38 -29.87
C LYS A 34 8.18 12.55 -30.88
N SER A 35 9.30 11.97 -30.44
CA SER A 35 10.04 11.01 -31.28
C SER A 35 9.23 9.73 -31.48
N GLN A 36 9.35 9.10 -32.66
CA GLN A 36 8.60 7.88 -33.01
C GLN A 36 8.82 6.74 -32.00
N TYR A 37 10.00 6.70 -31.37
CA TYR A 37 10.42 5.66 -30.44
C TYR A 37 10.10 5.95 -28.97
N ARG A 38 9.58 7.14 -28.63
CA ARG A 38 9.22 7.53 -27.25
C ARG A 38 7.74 7.86 -27.07
N LYS A 39 6.91 7.50 -28.05
CA LYS A 39 5.47 7.79 -28.02
C LYS A 39 4.77 7.20 -26.80
N ASP A 40 5.26 6.04 -26.33
CA ASP A 40 4.63 5.26 -25.26
C ASP A 40 5.29 5.46 -23.88
N GLU A 41 6.21 6.41 -23.76
CA GLU A 41 6.94 6.66 -22.49
C GLU A 41 6.20 7.62 -21.55
N VAL A 42 5.19 8.35 -22.05
CA VAL A 42 4.59 9.47 -21.32
C VAL A 42 3.17 9.15 -20.90
N GLY A 43 3.02 8.82 -19.62
CA GLY A 43 1.74 8.86 -18.90
C GLY A 43 1.23 7.49 -18.51
N LYS A 44 0.84 7.36 -17.24
CA LYS A 44 0.03 6.23 -16.78
C LYS A 44 -1.26 6.26 -17.59
N ASN A 45 -1.40 5.31 -18.50
CA ASN A 45 -2.67 5.08 -19.15
C ASN A 45 -3.72 4.76 -18.05
N TYR A 46 -4.93 5.30 -18.13
CA TYR A 46 -6.03 4.91 -17.23
C TYR A 46 -6.22 3.39 -17.17
N ASN A 47 -5.92 2.70 -18.28
CA ASN A 47 -5.95 1.24 -18.39
C ASN A 47 -4.75 0.50 -17.74
N ASP A 48 -3.79 1.20 -17.11
CA ASP A 48 -2.66 0.56 -16.40
C ASP A 48 -3.04 0.12 -14.98
N TYR A 49 -3.93 -0.87 -14.90
CA TYR A 49 -4.34 -1.46 -13.62
C TYR A 49 -3.17 -2.06 -12.84
N ARG A 50 -2.15 -2.59 -13.53
CA ARG A 50 -0.96 -3.17 -12.89
C ARG A 50 -0.12 -2.09 -12.19
N GLY A 51 0.06 -0.94 -12.84
CA GLY A 51 0.70 0.23 -12.26
C GLY A 51 -0.06 0.74 -11.04
N ASN A 52 -1.37 0.92 -11.19
CA ASN A 52 -2.26 1.37 -10.10
C ASN A 52 -2.17 0.43 -8.90
N TRP A 53 -2.32 -0.88 -9.09
CA TRP A 53 -2.20 -1.87 -8.00
C TRP A 53 -0.81 -1.92 -7.37
N GLN A 54 0.25 -1.61 -8.12
CA GLN A 54 1.58 -1.53 -7.56
C GLN A 54 1.75 -0.29 -6.67
N GLU A 55 1.11 0.81 -7.04
CA GLU A 55 1.08 2.04 -6.25
C GLU A 55 0.22 1.89 -5.01
N ASP A 56 -0.99 1.32 -5.14
CA ASP A 56 -1.85 1.00 -4.01
C ASP A 56 -1.13 0.07 -3.03
N ARG A 57 -0.46 -0.99 -3.52
CA ARG A 57 0.36 -1.85 -2.65
C ARG A 57 1.51 -1.12 -1.99
N LYS A 58 2.13 -0.13 -2.64
CA LYS A 58 3.18 0.68 -2.00
C LYS A 58 2.58 1.62 -0.95
N ALA A 59 1.42 2.22 -1.25
CA ALA A 59 0.68 3.09 -0.35
C ALA A 59 0.11 2.33 0.86
N MET A 60 -0.22 1.04 0.71
CA MET A 60 -0.63 0.16 1.81
C MET A 60 0.54 -0.36 2.64
N ARG A 61 1.77 -0.31 2.11
CA ARG A 61 2.99 -0.75 2.81
C ARG A 61 3.54 0.28 3.80
N THR A 62 2.92 1.44 3.95
CA THR A 62 3.25 2.37 5.04
C THR A 62 2.95 1.73 6.38
N ARG A 63 4.01 1.25 7.03
CA ARG A 63 4.04 0.76 8.41
C ARG A 63 3.82 1.87 9.46
N ALA A 64 3.08 2.92 9.10
CA ALA A 64 2.87 4.09 9.96
C ALA A 64 1.54 4.04 10.72
N ASN A 65 0.63 3.12 10.39
CA ASN A 65 -0.63 2.93 11.11
C ASN A 65 -0.50 1.94 12.28
N TYR A 66 0.62 1.98 13.02
CA TYR A 66 0.75 1.25 14.30
C TYR A 66 0.09 2.02 15.46
N ALA A 67 -0.91 2.86 15.17
CA ALA A 67 -1.72 3.41 16.25
C ALA A 67 -2.62 2.28 16.76
N VAL A 68 -2.35 1.79 17.97
CA VAL A 68 -3.26 0.86 18.64
C VAL A 68 -4.58 1.59 18.83
N ASN A 69 -5.60 1.17 18.07
CA ASN A 69 -6.92 1.80 18.12
C ASN A 69 -7.54 1.57 19.50
N LEU A 70 -8.05 2.63 20.13
CA LEU A 70 -8.76 2.54 21.43
C LEU A 70 -9.90 1.50 21.37
N ARG A 71 -10.60 1.42 20.23
CA ARG A 71 -11.66 0.42 19.98
C ARG A 71 -11.14 -1.02 20.13
N LEU A 72 -9.94 -1.31 19.62
CA LEU A 72 -9.33 -2.63 19.71
C LEU A 72 -9.03 -2.98 21.18
N ILE A 73 -8.46 -2.03 21.94
CA ILE A 73 -8.19 -2.20 23.38
C ILE A 73 -9.49 -2.47 24.13
N ILE A 74 -10.56 -1.72 23.86
CA ILE A 74 -11.87 -1.91 24.49
C ILE A 74 -12.43 -3.31 24.17
N ILE A 75 -12.37 -3.75 22.92
CA ILE A 75 -12.83 -5.09 22.52
C ILE A 75 -12.03 -6.18 23.26
N ILE A 76 -10.71 -6.06 23.32
CA ILE A 76 -9.87 -7.02 24.05
C ILE A 76 -10.22 -7.02 25.54
N ALA A 77 -10.38 -5.85 26.16
CA ALA A 77 -10.73 -5.75 27.57
C ALA A 77 -12.07 -6.45 27.86
N ILE A 78 -13.10 -6.22 27.06
CA ILE A 78 -14.41 -6.87 27.20
C ILE A 78 -14.29 -8.38 27.07
N LEU A 79 -13.57 -8.88 26.07
CA LEU A 79 -13.37 -10.31 25.87
C LEU A 79 -12.64 -10.97 27.05
N VAL A 80 -11.62 -10.30 27.59
CA VAL A 80 -10.90 -10.77 28.79
C VAL A 80 -11.85 -10.78 30.00
N PHE A 81 -12.65 -9.73 30.21
CA PHE A 81 -13.62 -9.70 31.31
C PHE A 81 -14.65 -10.83 31.22
N ILE A 82 -15.17 -11.13 30.02
CA ILE A 82 -16.08 -12.25 29.80
C ILE A 82 -15.39 -13.59 30.13
N ALA A 83 -14.15 -13.77 29.66
CA ALA A 83 -13.39 -14.98 29.96
C ALA A 83 -13.13 -15.16 31.47
N LEU A 84 -12.79 -14.07 32.17
CA LEU A 84 -12.59 -14.07 33.63
C LEU A 84 -13.88 -14.38 34.40
N TYR A 85 -15.03 -13.92 33.89
CA TYR A 85 -16.34 -14.21 34.47
C TYR A 85 -16.70 -15.71 34.34
N ILE A 86 -16.44 -16.32 33.18
CA ILE A 86 -16.76 -17.75 32.94
C ILE A 86 -16.02 -18.70 33.90
N ILE A 87 -14.80 -18.35 34.31
CA ILE A 87 -13.97 -19.17 35.17
C ILE A 87 -14.09 -18.80 36.67
N ASP A 88 -15.03 -17.92 37.03
CA ASP A 88 -15.19 -17.36 38.38
C ASP A 88 -13.87 -16.80 38.96
N PHE A 89 -13.09 -16.10 38.13
CA PHE A 89 -11.76 -15.62 38.54
C PHE A 89 -11.85 -14.55 39.63
N ASP A 90 -11.17 -14.78 40.76
CA ASP A 90 -11.12 -13.81 41.85
C ASP A 90 -10.21 -12.60 41.51
N LEU A 91 -10.84 -11.46 41.22
CA LEU A 91 -10.16 -10.18 40.96
C LEU A 91 -9.51 -9.56 42.21
N SER A 92 -9.77 -10.11 43.40
CA SER A 92 -9.21 -9.61 44.66
C SER A 92 -7.68 -9.74 44.72
N ILE A 93 -7.08 -10.63 43.93
CA ILE A 93 -5.63 -10.79 43.80
C ILE A 93 -4.90 -9.51 43.34
N PHE A 94 -5.62 -8.60 42.67
CA PHE A 94 -5.07 -7.33 42.20
C PHE A 94 -5.24 -6.17 43.19
N LYS A 95 -5.83 -6.41 44.38
CA LYS A 95 -5.94 -5.37 45.40
C LYS A 95 -4.56 -5.10 45.98
N LEU A 96 -4.08 -3.86 45.81
CA LEU A 96 -2.83 -3.41 46.42
C LEU A 96 -2.97 -3.48 47.95
N LYS A 97 -2.18 -4.34 48.59
CA LYS A 97 -2.08 -4.40 50.06
C LYS A 97 -1.26 -3.20 50.52
N ARG A 98 -1.92 -2.24 51.16
CA ARG A 98 -1.28 -1.07 51.78
C ARG A 98 -0.65 -1.46 53.11
#